data_AF-A0A380T950-F1
#
_entry.id   AF-A0A380T950-F1
#
_cell.length_a   1.000
_cell.length_b   1.000
_cell.length_c   1.000
_cell.angle_alpha   90.00
_cell.angle_beta   90.00
_cell.angle_gamma   90.00
#
_symmetry.space_group_name_H-M   'P 1'
#
loop_
_entity.id
_entity.type
_entity.pdbx_description
1 polymer ?
#
loop_
_entity_poly.entity_id
_entity_poly.type
_entity_poly.pdbx_seq_one_letter_code
_entity_poly.pdbx_strand_id
1 'polypeptide(L)'
;MRALLRVALAGCLLDTLLGSVGVFSFDQRPLPVWLALLWLVLASGLRHSLAWTGRPYWRAALVGMFSGPLAYLAGARLTGVDLPMGHVGTGLLLAPIWALVLPLAVRVASWR
;
A
#
# COMPACT_ATOMS: atom_id res chain seq x y z
N MET A 1 2.04 -16.95 8.76
CA MET A 1 0.63 -16.59 8.50
C MET A 1 0.18 -15.35 9.27
N ARG A 2 0.36 -15.30 10.60
CA ARG A 2 -0.13 -14.19 11.45
C ARG A 2 0.35 -12.79 11.01
N ALA A 3 1.64 -12.62 10.72
CA ALA A 3 2.17 -11.33 10.27
C ALA A 3 1.61 -10.90 8.89
N LEU A 4 1.39 -11.87 8.00
CA LEU A 4 0.79 -11.66 6.67
C LEU A 4 -0.62 -11.08 6.79
N LEU A 5 -1.45 -11.69 7.63
CA LEU A 5 -2.81 -11.22 7.91
C LEU A 5 -2.83 -9.85 8.56
N ARG A 6 -1.92 -9.57 9.51
CA ARG A 6 -1.83 -8.25 10.16
C ARG A 6 -1.49 -7.14 9.17
N VAL A 7 -0.50 -7.35 8.30
CA VAL A 7 -0.12 -6.38 7.26
C VAL A 7 -1.27 -6.18 6.29
N ALA A 8 -1.90 -7.27 5.82
CA ALA A 8 -3.03 -7.17 4.90
C ALA A 8 -4.21 -6.41 5.51
N LEU A 9 -4.58 -6.72 6.76
CA LEU A 9 -5.68 -6.03 7.46
C LEU A 9 -5.35 -4.56 7.71
N ALA A 10 -4.14 -4.25 8.18
CA ALA A 10 -3.70 -2.86 8.39
C ALA A 10 -3.73 -2.05 7.08
N GLY A 11 -3.34 -2.70 5.98
CA GLY A 11 -3.40 -2.13 4.65
C GLY A 11 -4.82 -1.85 4.17
N CYS A 12 -5.72 -2.82 4.27
CA CYS A 12 -7.13 -2.63 3.94
C CYS A 12 -7.78 -1.52 4.78
N LEU A 13 -7.41 -1.41 6.06
CA LEU A 13 -7.87 -0.33 6.93
C LEU A 13 -7.33 1.04 6.45
N LEU A 14 -6.05 1.12 6.09
CA LEU A 14 -5.47 2.33 5.51
C LEU A 14 -6.19 2.75 4.22
N ASP A 15 -6.48 1.82 3.33
CA ASP A 15 -7.18 2.11 2.07
C ASP A 15 -8.63 2.55 2.29
N THR A 16 -9.29 1.93 3.27
CA THR A 16 -10.64 2.35 3.68
C THR A 16 -10.62 3.77 4.21
N LEU A 17 -9.62 4.13 5.02
CA LEU A 17 -9.44 5.49 5.52
C LEU A 17 -9.16 6.47 4.37
N LEU A 18 -8.25 6.15 3.45
CA LEU A 18 -7.96 6.98 2.28
C LEU A 18 -9.20 7.18 1.39
N GLY A 19 -9.98 6.12 1.17
CA GLY A 19 -11.27 6.21 0.48
C GLY A 19 -12.27 7.09 1.23
N SER A 20 -12.34 6.98 2.56
CA SER A 20 -13.27 7.78 3.38
C SER A 20 -12.93 9.28 3.39
N VAL A 21 -11.65 9.63 3.26
CA VAL A 21 -11.15 11.01 3.14
C VAL A 21 -11.30 11.55 1.71
N GLY A 22 -11.72 10.71 0.75
CA GLY A 22 -11.95 11.11 -0.65
C GLY A 22 -10.68 11.10 -1.51
N VAL A 23 -9.61 10.43 -1.07
CA VAL A 23 -8.39 10.22 -1.90
C VAL A 23 -8.70 9.30 -3.07
N PHE A 24 -9.62 8.35 -2.88
CA PHE A 24 -10.13 7.43 -3.89
C PHE A 24 -11.65 7.53 -3.96
N SER A 25 -12.21 7.55 -5.17
CA SER A 25 -13.64 7.39 -5.36
C SER A 25 -13.94 5.93 -5.68
N PHE A 26 -14.48 5.20 -4.70
CA PHE A 26 -14.93 3.83 -4.92
C PHE A 26 -16.43 3.84 -5.19
N ASP A 27 -16.82 3.53 -6.43
CA ASP A 27 -18.24 3.32 -6.80
C ASP A 27 -18.83 2.08 -6.09
N GLN A 28 -17.98 1.18 -5.62
CA GLN A 28 -18.35 -0.09 -5.04
C GLN A 28 -17.91 -0.12 -3.57
N ARG A 29 -18.86 -0.41 -2.67
CA ARG A 29 -18.58 -0.83 -1.29
C ARG A 29 -18.99 -2.30 -1.17
N PRO A 30 -18.14 -3.19 -0.63
CA PRO A 30 -16.89 -2.96 0.11
C PRO A 30 -15.66 -2.64 -0.76
N LEU A 31 -14.51 -2.42 -0.09
CA LEU A 31 -13.20 -2.12 -0.70
C LEU A 31 -12.93 -3.01 -1.93
N PRO A 32 -12.48 -2.46 -3.06
CA PRO A 32 -12.23 -3.26 -4.25
C PRO A 32 -11.27 -4.43 -4.00
N VAL A 33 -11.59 -5.60 -4.54
CA VAL A 33 -10.82 -6.84 -4.35
C VAL A 33 -9.35 -6.68 -4.74
N TRP A 34 -9.07 -5.85 -5.76
CA TRP A 34 -7.70 -5.61 -6.22
C TRP A 34 -6.81 -4.92 -5.17
N LEU A 35 -7.37 -4.03 -4.34
CA LEU A 35 -6.63 -3.38 -3.23
C LEU A 35 -6.28 -4.42 -2.16
N ALA A 36 -7.24 -5.27 -1.81
CA ALA A 36 -7.00 -6.37 -0.87
C ALA A 36 -5.92 -7.34 -1.40
N LEU A 37 -5.94 -7.65 -2.71
CA LEU A 37 -4.92 -8.48 -3.36
C LEU A 37 -3.55 -7.80 -3.37
N LEU A 38 -3.47 -6.49 -3.64
CA LEU A 38 -2.22 -5.72 -3.60
C LEU A 38 -1.53 -5.88 -2.25
N TRP A 39 -2.28 -5.76 -1.15
CA TRP A 39 -1.76 -5.96 0.20
C TRP A 39 -1.36 -7.39 0.50
N LEU A 40 -2.11 -8.39 0.03
CA LEU A 40 -1.74 -9.80 0.19
C LEU A 40 -0.44 -10.15 -0.55
N VAL A 41 -0.28 -9.64 -1.78
CA VAL A 41 0.95 -9.80 -2.58
C VAL A 41 2.13 -9.09 -1.94
N LEU A 42 1.93 -7.86 -1.44
CA LEU A 42 2.97 -7.17 -0.70
C LEU A 42 3.39 -7.97 0.53
N ALA A 43 2.43 -8.36 1.36
CA ALA A 43 2.67 -9.07 2.60
C ALA A 43 3.37 -10.43 2.39
N SER A 44 3.12 -11.11 1.27
CA SER A 44 3.84 -12.34 0.91
C SER A 44 5.28 -12.02 0.48
N GLY A 45 5.47 -10.95 -0.28
CA GLY A 45 6.79 -10.44 -0.70
C GLY A 45 7.68 -10.01 0.48
N LEU A 46 7.11 -9.44 1.55
CA LEU A 46 7.86 -8.96 2.73
C LEU A 46 8.72 -10.04 3.41
N ARG A 47 8.33 -11.33 3.33
CA ARG A 47 9.11 -12.44 3.93
C ARG A 47 10.19 -13.02 3.01
N HIS A 48 10.15 -12.74 1.71
CA HIS A 48 11.06 -13.34 0.73
C HIS A 48 11.76 -12.25 -0.08
N SER A 49 11.04 -11.62 -1.00
CA SER A 49 11.60 -10.69 -1.97
C SER A 49 11.90 -9.28 -1.42
N LEU A 50 11.27 -8.89 -0.31
CA LEU A 50 11.47 -7.58 0.33
C LEU A 50 12.19 -7.68 1.67
N ALA A 51 12.59 -8.86 2.12
CA ALA A 51 13.31 -9.03 3.39
C ALA A 51 14.61 -8.18 3.43
N TRP A 52 15.26 -7.99 2.29
CA TRP A 52 16.46 -7.16 2.14
C TRP A 52 16.19 -5.66 2.32
N THR A 53 14.96 -5.19 2.13
CA THR A 53 14.60 -3.76 2.29
C THR A 53 14.51 -3.35 3.75
N GLY A 54 14.38 -4.32 4.67
CA GLY A 54 14.28 -4.05 6.12
C GLY A 54 15.54 -3.50 6.76
N ARG A 55 16.70 -3.60 6.08
CA ARG A 55 17.97 -3.06 6.59
C ARG A 55 18.84 -2.50 5.45
N PRO A 56 19.24 -1.22 5.52
CA PRO A 56 18.77 -0.15 6.42
C PRO A 56 17.34 0.34 6.07
N TYR A 57 16.61 0.83 7.08
CA TYR A 57 15.18 1.22 6.97
C TYR A 57 14.89 2.28 5.88
N TRP A 58 15.86 3.14 5.55
CA TRP A 58 15.69 4.13 4.49
C TRP A 58 15.47 3.50 3.12
N ARG A 59 15.97 2.28 2.87
CA ARG A 59 15.73 1.56 1.61
C ARG A 59 14.26 1.21 1.46
N ALA A 60 13.65 0.69 2.52
CA ALA A 60 12.20 0.43 2.53
C ALA A 60 11.41 1.73 2.35
N ALA A 61 11.88 2.85 2.92
CA ALA A 61 11.21 4.14 2.74
C ALA A 61 11.25 4.60 1.27
N LEU A 62 12.42 4.58 0.64
CA LEU A 62 12.53 4.97 -0.77
C LEU A 62 11.76 4.04 -1.70
N VAL A 63 11.90 2.72 -1.51
CA VAL A 63 11.16 1.74 -2.33
C VAL A 63 9.66 1.98 -2.18
N GLY A 64 9.16 2.11 -0.95
CA GLY A 64 7.74 2.39 -0.68
C GLY A 64 7.29 3.69 -1.34
N MET A 65 8.05 4.76 -1.16
CA MET A 65 7.74 6.09 -1.70
C MET A 65 7.50 6.09 -3.21
N PHE A 66 8.21 5.25 -3.97
CA PHE A 66 8.01 5.13 -5.42
C PHE A 66 7.05 4.01 -5.81
N SER A 67 7.26 2.79 -5.28
CA SER A 67 6.49 1.61 -5.68
C SER A 67 5.03 1.69 -5.22
N GLY A 68 4.78 2.27 -4.06
CA GLY A 68 3.44 2.43 -3.48
C GLY A 68 2.54 3.27 -4.37
N PRO A 69 2.84 4.56 -4.60
CA PRO A 69 2.05 5.42 -5.49
C PRO A 69 1.89 4.82 -6.88
N LEU A 70 2.95 4.26 -7.47
CA LEU A 70 2.89 3.64 -8.80
C LEU A 70 1.91 2.45 -8.82
N ALA A 71 1.87 1.61 -7.78
CA ALA A 71 0.93 0.50 -7.71
C ALA A 71 -0.53 0.97 -7.64
N TYR A 72 -0.82 2.06 -6.92
CA TYR A 72 -2.17 2.62 -6.84
C TYR A 72 -2.58 3.34 -8.11
N LEU A 73 -1.66 4.09 -8.73
CA LEU A 73 -1.91 4.76 -10.00
C LEU A 73 -2.12 3.75 -11.12
N ALA A 74 -1.30 2.70 -11.20
CA ALA A 74 -1.48 1.61 -12.15
C ALA A 74 -2.78 0.85 -11.89
N GLY A 75 -3.07 0.50 -10.64
CA GLY A 75 -4.32 -0.15 -10.25
C GLY A 75 -5.54 0.67 -10.66
N ALA A 76 -5.57 1.95 -10.28
CA ALA A 76 -6.67 2.86 -10.64
C ALA A 76 -6.86 2.99 -12.16
N ARG A 77 -5.77 3.06 -12.93
CA ARG A 77 -5.83 3.08 -14.40
C ARG A 77 -6.37 1.78 -15.00
N LEU A 78 -5.98 0.63 -14.43
CA LEU A 78 -6.42 -0.69 -14.93
C LEU A 78 -7.86 -1.00 -14.57
N THR A 79 -8.34 -0.51 -13.42
CA THR A 79 -9.70 -0.81 -12.92
C THR A 79 -10.70 0.32 -13.20
N GLY A 80 -10.25 1.44 -13.77
CA GLY A 80 -11.09 2.61 -14.02
C GLY A 80 -11.56 3.32 -12.74
N VAL A 81 -10.81 3.23 -11.64
CA VAL A 81 -11.15 3.91 -10.39
C VAL A 81 -10.81 5.40 -10.52
N ASP A 82 -11.80 6.25 -10.24
CA ASP A 82 -11.61 7.69 -10.26
C ASP A 82 -10.74 8.16 -9.09
N LEU A 83 -9.83 9.07 -9.41
CA LEU A 83 -8.93 9.73 -8.47
C LEU A 83 -9.35 11.20 -8.37
N PRO A 84 -10.14 11.61 -7.36
CA PRO A 84 -10.67 12.97 -7.26
C PRO A 84 -9.58 14.05 -7.21
N MET A 85 -8.42 13.74 -6.62
CA MET A 85 -7.25 14.62 -6.57
C MET A 85 -6.37 14.58 -7.84
N GLY A 86 -6.73 13.77 -8.83
CA GLY A 86 -5.92 13.48 -10.01
C GLY A 86 -4.67 12.64 -9.71
N HIS A 87 -4.01 12.16 -10.77
CA HIS A 87 -2.87 11.25 -10.63
C HIS A 87 -1.70 11.84 -9.84
N VAL A 88 -1.38 13.11 -10.09
CA VAL A 88 -0.25 13.78 -9.45
C VAL A 88 -0.55 14.07 -7.98
N GLY A 89 -1.76 14.59 -7.68
CA GLY A 89 -2.17 14.88 -6.29
C GLY A 89 -2.22 13.62 -5.43
N THR A 90 -2.86 12.56 -5.92
CA THR A 90 -2.88 11.27 -5.24
C THR A 90 -1.46 10.70 -5.09
N GLY A 91 -0.62 10.78 -6.13
CA GLY A 91 0.75 10.29 -6.07
C GLY A 91 1.61 11.01 -5.02
N LEU A 92 1.53 12.33 -4.95
CA LEU A 92 2.24 13.16 -3.98
C LEU A 92 1.80 12.90 -2.54
N LEU A 93 0.52 12.59 -2.32
CA LEU A 93 -0.01 12.23 -1.01
C LEU A 93 0.40 10.80 -0.61
N LEU A 94 0.35 9.86 -1.55
CA LEU A 94 0.72 8.47 -1.31
C LEU A 94 2.22 8.29 -1.07
N ALA A 95 3.08 9.11 -1.68
CA ALA A 95 4.53 8.99 -1.56
C ALA A 95 5.03 9.02 -0.10
N PRO A 96 4.75 10.05 0.72
CA PRO A 96 5.17 10.07 2.12
C PRO A 96 4.47 9.01 2.97
N ILE A 97 3.21 8.66 2.65
CA ILE A 97 2.48 7.59 3.35
C ILE A 97 3.22 6.26 3.15
N TRP A 98 3.51 5.91 1.90
CA TRP A 98 4.20 4.67 1.56
C TRP A 98 5.66 4.64 2.03
N ALA A 99 6.32 5.80 2.11
CA ALA A 99 7.64 5.93 2.71
C ALA A 99 7.66 5.52 4.20
N LEU A 100 6.53 5.65 4.91
CA LEU A 100 6.39 5.22 6.31
C LEU A 100 5.81 3.81 6.43
N VAL A 101 4.80 3.51 5.62
CA VAL A 101 4.07 2.24 5.64
C VAL A 101 4.97 1.05 5.30
N LEU A 102 5.82 1.14 4.28
CA LEU A 102 6.64 0.00 3.88
C LEU A 102 7.67 -0.40 4.96
N PRO A 103 8.46 0.53 5.55
CA PRO A 103 9.32 0.20 6.68
C PRO A 103 8.57 -0.41 7.87
N LEU A 104 7.40 0.14 8.21
CA LEU A 104 6.56 -0.38 9.30
C LEU A 104 6.06 -1.78 9.00
N ALA A 105 5.59 -2.04 7.78
CA ALA A 105 5.13 -3.35 7.34
C ALA A 105 6.27 -4.37 7.36
N VAL A 106 7.47 -4.01 6.89
CA VAL A 106 8.67 -4.87 6.98
C VAL A 106 9.03 -5.17 8.43
N ARG A 107 8.94 -4.18 9.33
CA ARG A 107 9.22 -4.36 10.77
C ARG A 107 8.20 -5.27 11.45
N VAL A 108 6.91 -5.12 11.13
CA VAL A 108 5.84 -6.01 11.63
C VAL A 108 6.00 -7.42 11.08
N ALA A 109 6.47 -7.56 9.84
CA ALA A 109 6.71 -8.86 9.21
C ALA A 109 7.98 -9.57 9.72
N SER A 110 8.98 -8.81 10.19
CA SER A 110 10.24 -9.36 10.72
C SER A 110 10.20 -9.73 12.19
N TRP A 111 9.22 -9.23 12.96
CA TRP A 111 8.95 -9.66 14.33
C TRP A 111 8.38 -11.09 14.35
N ARG A 112 9.20 -12.03 14.83
CA ARG A 112 8.89 -13.46 14.98
C ARG A 112 8.01 -13.72 16.19
#